data_AF-A0A7I8W9N6-F1
#
_entry.id   AF-A0A7I8W9N6-F1
#
_cell.length_a   1.000
_cell.length_b   1.000
_cell.length_c   1.000
_cell.angle_alpha   90.00
_cell.angle_beta   90.00
_cell.angle_gamma   90.00
#
_symmetry.space_group_name_H-M   'P 1'
#
loop_
_entity.id
_entity.type
_entity.pdbx_description
1 polymer ?
#
loop_
_entity_poly.entity_id
_entity_poly.type
_entity_poly.pdbx_seq_one_letter_code
_entity_poly.pdbx_strand_id
1 'polypeptide(L)'
;MAGNITLENIQECRLACGFTGHAPRQLCIELVNGLKSANYLSTRNRIAIFLAQVFHESGGLENCEEMNCNPVAHESYMYDGKCFHGRGILQISHHYNYRAAGHGQGLGDSFFDNPSLVLSAKNSVSCALWFWRTNIIKDPDWCSPVL
;
A
#
# COMPACT_ATOMS: atom_id res chain seq x y z
N MET A 1 -16.88 -14.69 5.06
CA MET A 1 -16.51 -13.30 5.45
C MET A 1 -15.08 -13.34 5.96
N ALA A 2 -14.21 -12.40 5.56
CA ALA A 2 -12.85 -12.29 6.12
C ALA A 2 -12.96 -12.09 7.64
N GLY A 3 -12.85 -13.19 8.38
CA GLY A 3 -13.04 -13.19 9.83
C GLY A 3 -11.96 -12.35 10.50
N ASN A 4 -12.40 -11.28 11.18
CA ASN A 4 -11.75 -10.58 12.27
C ASN A 4 -10.23 -10.38 12.18
N ILE A 5 -9.69 -9.84 11.09
CA ILE A 5 -8.30 -9.35 11.12
C ILE A 5 -8.16 -8.26 12.20
N THR A 6 -7.20 -8.43 13.10
CA THR A 6 -6.93 -7.51 14.21
C THR A 6 -5.53 -6.91 14.12
N LEU A 7 -5.23 -5.92 14.97
CA LEU A 7 -3.88 -5.38 15.13
C LEU A 7 -2.89 -6.46 15.59
N GLU A 8 -3.34 -7.37 16.45
CA GLU A 8 -2.54 -8.50 16.92
C GLU A 8 -2.17 -9.43 15.77
N ASN A 9 -3.13 -9.77 14.90
CA ASN A 9 -2.82 -10.59 13.72
C ASN A 9 -1.82 -9.92 12.78
N ILE A 10 -1.91 -8.59 12.56
CA ILE A 10 -0.90 -7.86 11.78
C ILE A 10 0.48 -7.98 12.43
N GLN A 11 0.56 -7.78 13.75
CA GLN A 11 1.82 -7.88 14.48
C GLN A 11 2.41 -9.30 14.45
N GLU A 12 1.59 -10.32 14.67
CA GLU A 12 1.99 -11.73 14.59
C GLU A 12 2.51 -12.08 13.19
N CYS A 13 1.80 -11.67 12.13
CA CYS A 13 2.23 -11.90 10.76
C CYS A 13 3.56 -11.19 10.45
N ARG A 14 3.76 -9.94 10.89
CA ARG A 14 5.03 -9.23 10.72
C ARG A 14 6.19 -10.00 11.37
N LEU A 15 6.01 -10.41 12.63
CA LEU A 15 7.01 -11.15 13.38
C LEU A 15 7.30 -12.52 12.75
N ALA A 16 6.27 -13.23 12.29
CA ALA A 16 6.42 -14.51 11.59
C ALA A 16 7.18 -14.37 10.26
N CYS A 17 7.11 -13.21 9.62
CA CYS A 17 7.89 -12.87 8.43
C CYS A 17 9.29 -12.32 8.75
N GLY A 18 9.71 -12.27 10.02
CA GLY A 18 11.03 -11.81 10.45
C GLY A 18 11.18 -10.28 10.60
N PHE A 19 10.09 -9.51 10.47
CA PHE A 19 10.12 -8.06 10.67
C PHE A 19 9.93 -7.72 12.16
N THR A 20 11.01 -7.31 12.80
CA THR A 20 11.06 -7.06 14.26
C THR A 20 11.13 -5.59 14.63
N GLY A 21 11.27 -4.68 13.67
CA GLY A 21 11.35 -3.25 13.93
C GLY A 21 9.97 -2.57 14.07
N HIS A 22 9.99 -1.24 14.10
CA HIS A 22 8.86 -0.44 14.54
C HIS A 22 7.86 -0.14 13.41
N ALA A 23 6.68 -0.74 13.48
CA ALA A 23 5.54 -0.30 12.66
C ALA A 23 4.72 0.78 13.40
N PRO A 24 4.47 1.95 12.78
CA PRO A 24 3.64 2.97 13.38
C PRO A 24 2.23 2.46 13.67
N ARG A 25 1.76 2.63 14.93
CA ARG A 25 0.46 2.09 15.37
C ARG A 25 -0.72 2.59 14.52
N GLN A 26 -0.73 3.86 14.13
CA GLN A 26 -1.79 4.41 13.29
C GLN A 26 -1.83 3.75 11.91
N LEU A 27 -0.66 3.42 11.34
CA LEU A 27 -0.58 2.72 10.06
C LEU A 27 -1.19 1.31 10.16
N CYS A 28 -0.90 0.58 11.25
CA CYS A 28 -1.52 -0.72 11.50
C CYS A 28 -3.04 -0.62 11.66
N ILE A 29 -3.56 0.43 12.32
CA ILE A 29 -5.01 0.67 12.45
C ILE A 29 -5.65 0.89 11.08
N GLU A 30 -5.09 1.79 10.28
CA GLU A 30 -5.62 2.07 8.94
C GLU A 30 -5.56 0.82 8.06
N LEU A 31 -4.49 0.01 8.16
CA LEU A 31 -4.36 -1.25 7.43
C LEU A 31 -5.47 -2.24 7.82
N VAL A 32 -5.74 -2.42 9.11
CA VAL A 32 -6.84 -3.27 9.58
C VAL A 32 -8.19 -2.76 9.09
N ASN A 33 -8.44 -1.44 9.18
CA ASN A 33 -9.69 -0.84 8.72
C ASN A 33 -9.86 -0.99 7.19
N GLY A 34 -8.78 -0.80 6.45
CA GLY A 34 -8.73 -0.99 5.01
C GLY A 34 -9.02 -2.44 4.61
N LEU A 35 -8.38 -3.42 5.26
CA LEU A 35 -8.61 -4.85 4.98
C LEU A 35 -10.04 -5.27 5.31
N LYS A 36 -10.64 -4.72 6.37
CA LYS A 36 -12.05 -4.96 6.71
C LYS A 36 -13.03 -4.37 5.69
N SER A 37 -12.69 -3.24 5.07
CA SER A 37 -13.55 -2.58 4.07
C SER A 37 -13.35 -3.11 2.64
N ALA A 38 -12.20 -3.72 2.34
CA ALA A 38 -11.88 -4.29 1.05
C ALA A 38 -12.59 -5.64 0.81
N ASN A 39 -13.84 -5.61 0.35
CA ASN A 39 -14.66 -6.81 0.08
C ASN A 39 -14.03 -7.83 -0.90
N TYR A 40 -13.09 -7.39 -1.75
CA TYR A 40 -12.35 -8.25 -2.68
C TYR A 40 -11.19 -9.00 -2.02
N LEU A 41 -10.71 -8.54 -0.85
CA LEU A 41 -9.74 -9.24 0.02
C LEU A 41 -10.48 -10.06 1.09
N SER A 42 -11.44 -10.87 0.67
CA SER A 42 -12.38 -11.55 1.57
C SER A 42 -11.94 -12.94 2.07
N THR A 43 -10.84 -13.48 1.54
CA THR A 43 -10.30 -14.79 1.92
C THR A 43 -8.94 -14.66 2.60
N ARG A 44 -8.58 -15.64 3.44
CA ARG A 44 -7.26 -15.67 4.11
C ARG A 44 -6.11 -15.63 3.10
N ASN A 45 -6.21 -16.36 1.99
CA ASN A 45 -5.16 -16.39 0.97
C ASN A 45 -4.97 -15.03 0.29
N ARG A 46 -6.07 -14.32 -0.03
CA ARG A 46 -5.97 -12.98 -0.64
C ARG A 46 -5.35 -11.97 0.31
N ILE A 47 -5.75 -12.01 1.59
CA ILE A 47 -5.15 -11.16 2.62
C ILE A 47 -3.67 -11.50 2.80
N ALA A 48 -3.31 -12.78 2.87
CA ALA A 48 -1.92 -13.22 3.05
C ALA A 48 -1.01 -12.76 1.90
N ILE A 49 -1.44 -12.91 0.64
CA ILE A 49 -0.65 -12.47 -0.51
C ILE A 49 -0.52 -10.94 -0.53
N PHE A 50 -1.59 -10.20 -0.23
CA PHE A 50 -1.54 -8.75 -0.11
C PHE A 50 -0.57 -8.31 0.99
N LEU A 51 -0.67 -8.90 2.18
CA LEU A 51 0.23 -8.59 3.31
C LEU A 51 1.68 -8.95 3.01
N ALA A 52 1.94 -10.06 2.31
CA ALA A 52 3.29 -10.43 1.91
C ALA A 52 3.94 -9.35 1.03
N GLN A 53 3.20 -8.81 0.05
CA GLN A 53 3.69 -7.72 -0.80
C GLN A 53 3.86 -6.43 0.01
N VAL A 54 2.86 -6.06 0.81
CA VAL A 54 2.95 -4.89 1.70
C VAL A 54 4.19 -4.95 2.60
N PHE A 55 4.47 -6.09 3.21
CA PHE A 55 5.63 -6.24 4.08
C PHE A 55 6.94 -6.25 3.31
N HIS A 56 6.98 -6.85 2.11
CA HIS A 56 8.18 -6.80 1.27
C HIS A 56 8.56 -5.37 0.91
N GLU A 57 7.61 -4.59 0.39
CA GLU A 57 7.85 -3.23 -0.12
C GLU A 57 8.14 -2.22 1.00
N SER A 58 7.57 -2.41 2.18
CA SER A 58 7.69 -1.46 3.29
C SER A 58 8.68 -1.89 4.38
N GLY A 59 9.39 -3.00 4.19
CA GLY A 59 10.23 -3.59 5.23
C GLY A 59 9.41 -3.92 6.48
N GLY A 60 8.22 -4.50 6.30
CA GLY A 60 7.31 -4.81 7.39
C GLY A 60 6.65 -3.58 8.01
N LEU A 61 6.18 -2.62 7.22
CA LEU A 61 5.52 -1.38 7.65
C LEU A 61 6.43 -0.36 8.38
N GLU A 62 7.74 -0.50 8.26
CA GLU A 62 8.71 0.38 8.90
C GLU A 62 9.07 1.57 7.99
N ASN A 63 9.12 1.33 6.68
CA ASN A 63 9.56 2.29 5.68
C ASN A 63 8.43 2.57 4.68
N CYS A 64 7.81 3.75 4.77
CA CYS A 64 6.76 4.20 3.84
C CYS A 64 7.25 5.26 2.86
N GLU A 65 8.55 5.53 2.80
CA GLU A 65 9.15 6.48 1.88
C GLU A 65 10.52 5.96 1.47
N GLU A 66 10.75 5.85 0.17
CA GLU A 66 12.08 5.60 -0.38
C GLU A 66 13.00 6.79 -0.02
N MET A 67 14.25 6.49 0.35
CA MET A 67 15.17 7.52 0.82
C MET A 67 15.35 8.63 -0.21
N ASN A 68 15.02 9.85 0.23
CA ASN A 68 15.28 11.17 -0.32
C ASN A 68 15.55 11.25 -1.83
N CYS A 69 14.61 11.83 -2.57
CA CYS A 69 14.76 12.07 -4.00
C CYS A 69 15.98 12.93 -4.32
N ASN A 70 17.05 12.27 -4.75
CA ASN A 70 18.20 12.95 -5.34
C ASN A 70 17.90 13.21 -6.82
N PRO A 71 17.75 14.48 -7.26
CA PRO A 71 17.42 14.80 -8.65
C PRO A 71 18.44 14.25 -9.65
N VAL A 72 19.69 14.05 -9.23
CA VAL A 72 20.77 13.50 -10.07
C VAL A 72 20.66 11.99 -10.22
N ALA A 73 20.22 11.28 -9.17
CA ALA A 73 20.12 9.82 -9.18
C ALA A 73 18.73 9.32 -9.63
N HIS A 74 17.71 10.17 -9.58
CA HIS A 74 16.31 9.78 -9.74
C HIS A 74 15.55 10.66 -10.76
N GLU A 75 16.20 11.01 -11.88
CA GLU A 75 15.58 11.80 -12.95
C GLU A 75 14.25 11.20 -13.43
N SER A 76 14.13 9.86 -13.48
CA SER A 76 12.91 9.15 -13.90
C SER A 76 11.69 9.37 -12.97
N TYR A 77 11.91 9.87 -11.76
CA TYR A 77 10.86 10.21 -10.80
C TYR A 77 10.55 11.71 -10.77
N MET A 78 11.34 12.54 -11.46
CA MET A 78 11.12 13.98 -11.53
C MET A 78 10.09 14.30 -12.62
N TYR A 79 9.09 15.10 -12.28
CA TYR A 79 8.14 15.65 -13.25
C TYR A 79 7.61 16.98 -12.72
N ASP A 80 7.62 18.01 -13.56
CA ASP A 80 7.12 19.35 -13.21
C ASP A 80 7.68 19.90 -11.88
N GLY A 81 8.99 19.74 -11.67
CA GLY A 81 9.69 20.20 -10.46
C GLY A 81 9.39 19.41 -9.18
N LYS A 82 8.59 18.33 -9.26
CA LYS A 82 8.23 17.47 -8.11
C LYS A 82 8.85 16.09 -8.26
N CYS A 83 9.07 15.44 -7.13
CA CYS A 83 9.57 14.08 -7.11
C CYS A 83 8.51 13.05 -6.70
N PHE A 84 8.35 12.05 -7.56
CA PHE A 84 7.41 10.94 -7.46
C PHE A 84 8.13 9.62 -7.21
N HIS A 85 9.09 9.61 -6.28
CA HIS A 85 9.73 8.39 -5.77
C HIS A 85 8.77 7.55 -4.93
N GLY A 86 9.20 6.34 -4.54
CA GLY A 86 8.35 5.40 -3.82
C GLY A 86 7.80 5.96 -2.52
N ARG A 87 6.47 5.96 -2.37
CA ARG A 87 5.78 6.27 -1.11
C ARG A 87 4.63 5.33 -0.79
N GLY A 88 4.33 5.25 0.49
CA GLY A 88 3.30 4.40 1.07
C GLY A 88 3.74 2.94 1.22
N ILE A 89 2.84 2.12 1.75
CA ILE A 89 3.13 0.71 2.11
C ILE A 89 3.30 -0.23 0.91
N LEU A 90 2.99 0.23 -0.31
CA LEU A 90 3.26 -0.47 -1.57
C LEU A 90 4.19 0.34 -2.51
N GLN A 91 4.85 1.38 -2.00
CA GLN A 91 5.86 2.15 -2.74
C GLN A 91 5.38 2.59 -4.14
N ILE A 92 4.25 3.32 -4.22
CA ILE A 92 3.82 3.85 -5.53
C ILE A 92 4.84 4.87 -6.03
N SER A 93 5.23 4.74 -7.30
CA SER A 93 6.27 5.56 -7.94
C SER A 93 5.80 6.08 -9.30
N HIS A 94 6.42 7.15 -9.77
CA HIS A 94 6.12 7.89 -11.01
C HIS A 94 4.83 8.73 -10.99
N HIS A 95 4.90 9.92 -11.59
CA HIS A 95 3.85 10.94 -11.61
C HIS A 95 2.49 10.44 -12.11
N TYR A 96 2.47 9.57 -13.12
CA TYR A 96 1.23 9.01 -13.66
C TYR A 96 0.52 8.11 -12.67
N ASN A 97 1.24 7.35 -11.83
CA ASN A 97 0.65 6.50 -10.80
C ASN A 97 0.07 7.34 -9.65
N TYR A 98 0.74 8.41 -9.24
CA TYR A 98 0.22 9.35 -8.25
C TYR A 98 -1.10 10.00 -8.74
N ARG A 99 -1.13 10.43 -10.00
CA ARG A 99 -2.35 10.95 -10.63
C ARG A 99 -3.46 9.90 -10.63
N ALA A 100 -3.18 8.71 -11.16
CA ALA A 100 -4.16 7.62 -11.23
C ALA A 100 -4.70 7.23 -9.85
N ALA A 101 -3.84 7.16 -8.83
CA ALA A 101 -4.21 6.85 -7.46
C ALA A 101 -5.15 7.91 -6.85
N GLY A 102 -4.87 9.19 -7.09
CA GLY A 102 -5.73 10.29 -6.62
C GLY A 102 -7.12 10.23 -7.25
N HIS A 103 -7.20 10.07 -8.57
CA HIS A 103 -8.47 9.92 -9.29
C HIS A 103 -9.25 8.68 -8.86
N GLY A 104 -8.57 7.55 -8.72
CA GLY A 104 -9.19 6.29 -8.28
C GLY A 104 -9.76 6.33 -6.85
N GLN A 105 -9.34 7.30 -6.05
CA GLN A 105 -9.83 7.55 -4.68
C GLN A 105 -10.80 8.73 -4.59
N GLY A 106 -11.16 9.35 -5.72
CA GLY A 106 -12.05 10.52 -5.75
C GLY A 106 -11.39 11.80 -5.23
N LEU A 107 -10.05 11.85 -5.19
CA LEU A 107 -9.26 13.00 -4.75
C LEU A 107 -8.74 13.85 -5.93
N GLY A 108 -9.04 13.45 -7.17
CA GLY A 108 -8.56 14.11 -8.38
C GLY A 108 -7.03 14.13 -8.44
N ASP A 109 -6.45 15.28 -8.78
CA ASP A 109 -5.00 15.45 -8.90
C ASP A 109 -4.29 15.66 -7.55
N SER A 110 -4.96 15.54 -6.40
CA SER A 110 -4.37 15.88 -5.08
C SER A 110 -3.01 15.21 -4.81
N PHE A 111 -2.83 13.94 -5.15
CA PHE A 111 -1.55 13.23 -4.99
C PHE A 111 -0.52 13.60 -6.05
N PHE A 112 -0.96 13.97 -7.25
CA PHE A 112 -0.08 14.52 -8.27
C PHE A 112 0.43 15.90 -7.85
N ASP A 113 -0.46 16.73 -7.30
CA ASP A 113 -0.17 18.08 -6.86
C ASP A 113 0.71 18.11 -5.61
N ASN A 114 0.43 17.21 -4.66
CA ASN A 114 1.18 17.05 -3.43
C ASN A 114 1.49 15.56 -3.14
N PRO A 115 2.61 15.03 -3.67
CA PRO A 115 3.01 13.63 -3.50
C PRO A 115 3.18 13.18 -2.04
N SER A 116 3.53 14.10 -1.14
CA SER A 116 3.74 13.80 0.27
C SER A 116 2.45 13.35 0.99
N LEU A 117 1.27 13.66 0.44
CA LEU A 117 -0.02 13.23 1.01
C LEU A 117 -0.12 11.70 1.13
N VAL A 118 0.57 10.95 0.28
CA VAL A 118 0.60 9.48 0.30
C VAL A 118 1.25 8.93 1.56
N LEU A 119 2.09 9.70 2.26
CA LEU A 119 2.78 9.26 3.48
C LEU A 119 1.87 9.15 4.70
N SER A 120 0.71 9.82 4.68
CA SER A 120 -0.25 9.65 5.77
C SER A 120 -0.74 8.20 5.83
N ALA A 121 -0.91 7.65 7.03
CA ALA A 121 -1.34 6.26 7.23
C ALA A 121 -2.60 5.91 6.40
N LYS A 122 -3.59 6.82 6.39
CA LYS A 122 -4.84 6.65 5.66
C LYS A 122 -4.62 6.59 4.15
N ASN A 123 -3.90 7.57 3.58
CA ASN A 123 -3.69 7.62 2.13
C ASN A 123 -2.75 6.52 1.66
N SER A 124 -1.74 6.16 2.46
CA SER A 124 -0.82 5.05 2.20
C SER A 124 -1.57 3.72 2.02
N VAL A 125 -2.44 3.39 2.98
CA VAL A 125 -3.28 2.18 2.91
C VAL A 125 -4.29 2.26 1.77
N SER A 126 -4.95 3.42 1.60
CA SER A 126 -5.94 3.61 0.54
C SER A 126 -5.32 3.48 -0.86
N CYS A 127 -4.11 4.01 -1.07
CA CYS A 127 -3.34 3.81 -2.31
C CYS A 127 -3.01 2.35 -2.54
N ALA A 128 -2.55 1.63 -1.51
CA ALA A 128 -2.19 0.23 -1.63
C ALA A 128 -3.39 -0.65 -2.03
N LEU A 129 -4.54 -0.43 -1.39
CA LEU A 129 -5.80 -1.11 -1.71
C LEU A 129 -6.30 -0.76 -3.12
N TRP A 130 -6.27 0.53 -3.49
CA TRP A 130 -6.62 0.96 -4.85
C TRP A 130 -5.75 0.28 -5.90
N PHE A 131 -4.43 0.27 -5.69
CA PHE A 131 -3.48 -0.34 -6.63
C PHE A 131 -3.77 -1.83 -6.78
N TRP A 132 -3.93 -2.54 -5.65
CA TRP A 132 -4.19 -3.97 -5.65
C TRP A 132 -5.49 -4.33 -6.38
N ARG A 133 -6.57 -3.60 -6.11
CA ARG A 133 -7.86 -3.79 -6.78
C ARG A 133 -7.76 -3.55 -8.28
N THR A 134 -7.02 -2.52 -8.69
CA THR A 134 -6.99 -2.08 -10.09
C THR A 134 -6.05 -2.93 -10.95
N ASN A 135 -4.95 -3.42 -10.37
CA ASN A 135 -3.87 -4.03 -11.14
C ASN A 135 -3.68 -5.53 -10.89
N ILE A 136 -4.03 -6.03 -9.71
CA ILE A 136 -3.77 -7.43 -9.32
C ILE A 136 -5.04 -8.26 -9.38
N ILE A 137 -6.15 -7.75 -8.84
CA ILE A 137 -7.44 -8.44 -8.87
C ILE A 137 -8.13 -8.18 -10.21
N LYS A 138 -7.66 -8.84 -11.26
CA LYS A 138 -8.26 -8.79 -12.61
C LYS A 138 -9.34 -9.85 -12.82
N ASP A 139 -9.28 -10.93 -12.06
CA ASP A 139 -10.20 -12.06 -12.13
C ASP A 139 -10.79 -12.36 -10.73
N PRO A 140 -12.13 -12.35 -10.56
CA PRO A 140 -12.77 -12.74 -9.31
C PRO A 140 -12.46 -14.18 -8.86
N ASP A 141 -11.91 -15.05 -9.73
CA ASP A 141 -11.57 -16.44 -9.44
C ASP A 141 -10.08 -16.71 -9.21
N TRP A 142 -9.21 -15.68 -9.22
CA TRP A 142 -7.75 -15.78 -9.03
C TRP A 142 -7.28 -16.55 -7.76
N CYS A 143 -8.17 -16.80 -6.79
CA CYS A 143 -7.91 -17.64 -5.62
C CYS A 143 -9.05 -18.63 -5.33
N SER A 144 -9.82 -19.02 -6.34
CA SER A 144 -10.78 -20.10 -6.17
C SER A 144 -10.00 -21.39 -5.96
N PRO A 145 -10.26 -22.16 -4.88
CA PRO A 145 -9.66 -23.47 -4.74
C PRO A 145 -10.33 -24.38 -5.77
N VAL A 146 -9.81 -24.38 -6.99
CA VAL A 146 -10.03 -25.48 -7.93
C VAL A 146 -8.87 -26.46 -7.73
N LEU A 147 -8.93 -27.16 -6.58
CA LEU A 147 -8.32 -28.46 -6.34
C LEU A 147 -9.31 -29.27 -5.50
#